data_AF-A0A927PHN9-F1
#
_entry.id   AF-A0A927PHN9-F1
#
_cell.length_a   1.000
_cell.length_b   1.000
_cell.length_c   1.000
_cell.angle_alpha   90.00
_cell.angle_beta   90.00
_cell.angle_gamma   90.00
#
_symmetry.space_group_name_H-M   'P 1'
#
loop_
_entity.id
_entity.type
_entity.pdbx_description
1 polymer ?
#
loop_
_entity_poly.entity_id
_entity_poly.type
_entity_poly.pdbx_seq_one_letter_code
_entity_poly.pdbx_strand_id
1 'polypeptide(L)'
;MLKVRFNKTEINVPDSWKDIALGDYEKWFTHTPTNKMEYVHMIADICKIDAQDLLQSPTQLFDVITEALKFVFDTDFEPATHTRIEGQDYFISVSDKLILGEWIDMEEVLNSESETKISELLAIVCRPAGETYNSSTATERKDLFRKLSCDKALPLIAFFLHKKTESEAILNHYSQVVGQANQFLKDTKTFVINGGGIKLLPIWQRIRYIYLTKSLEKQLSKFSDSFSTE
;
A
#
# COMPACT_ATOMS: atom_id res chain seq x y z
N MET A 1 -7.29 -19.86 -23.77
CA MET A 1 -6.05 -20.51 -24.23
C MET A 1 -5.95 -20.58 -25.76
N LEU A 2 -4.93 -19.95 -26.32
CA LEU A 2 -4.64 -19.89 -27.75
C LEU A 2 -3.70 -21.04 -28.15
N LYS A 3 -4.06 -21.75 -29.24
CA LYS A 3 -3.20 -22.80 -29.82
C LYS A 3 -2.52 -22.29 -31.07
N VAL A 4 -1.20 -22.27 -31.08
CA VAL A 4 -0.40 -21.84 -32.23
C VAL A 4 0.41 -23.02 -32.74
N ARG A 5 0.29 -23.33 -34.04
CA ARG A 5 1.04 -24.44 -34.65
C ARG A 5 2.21 -23.92 -35.46
N PHE A 6 3.40 -24.40 -35.14
CA PHE A 6 4.62 -24.06 -35.86
C PHE A 6 5.53 -25.29 -35.99
N ASN A 7 6.05 -25.58 -37.18
CA ASN A 7 6.99 -26.68 -37.46
C ASN A 7 6.63 -28.05 -36.83
N LYS A 8 5.34 -28.43 -36.88
CA LYS A 8 4.76 -29.65 -36.26
C LYS A 8 4.66 -29.65 -34.74
N THR A 9 5.07 -28.57 -34.07
CA THR A 9 4.89 -28.36 -32.63
C THR A 9 3.62 -27.52 -32.40
N GLU A 10 2.78 -27.94 -31.47
CA GLU A 10 1.61 -27.18 -31.01
C GLU A 10 1.98 -26.46 -29.72
N ILE A 11 2.03 -25.13 -29.77
CA ILE A 11 2.32 -24.27 -28.64
C ILE A 11 1.01 -23.78 -28.03
N ASN A 12 1.00 -23.80 -26.71
CA ASN A 12 -0.13 -23.54 -25.85
C ASN A 12 0.10 -22.20 -25.16
N VAL A 13 -0.48 -21.14 -25.71
CA VAL A 13 -0.26 -19.77 -25.23
C VAL A 13 -1.44 -19.35 -24.34
N PRO A 14 -1.20 -18.97 -23.08
CA PRO A 14 -2.22 -18.35 -22.24
C PRO A 14 -2.77 -17.08 -22.92
N ASP A 15 -4.09 -16.93 -22.95
CA ASP A 15 -4.74 -15.69 -23.46
C ASP A 15 -5.52 -14.94 -22.37
N SER A 16 -5.54 -15.49 -21.16
CA SER A 16 -6.16 -14.87 -20.00
C SER A 16 -5.59 -15.43 -18.69
N TRP A 17 -5.84 -14.73 -17.58
CA TRP A 17 -5.46 -15.17 -16.23
C TRP A 17 -6.09 -16.50 -15.80
N LYS A 18 -7.13 -16.98 -16.52
CA LYS A 18 -7.74 -18.31 -16.29
C LYS A 18 -6.82 -19.46 -16.66
N ASP A 19 -5.94 -19.23 -17.63
CA ASP A 19 -5.04 -20.26 -18.16
C ASP A 19 -3.76 -20.41 -17.34
N ILE A 20 -3.50 -19.51 -16.39
CA ILE A 20 -2.29 -19.46 -15.57
C ILE A 20 -2.64 -19.93 -14.15
N ALA A 21 -1.91 -20.93 -13.66
CA ALA A 21 -2.00 -21.34 -12.26
C ALA A 21 -1.16 -20.42 -11.36
N LEU A 22 -1.63 -20.19 -10.13
CA LEU A 22 -0.96 -19.32 -9.16
C LEU A 22 0.48 -19.76 -8.90
N GLY A 23 0.73 -21.06 -8.77
CA GLY A 23 2.08 -21.57 -8.54
C GLY A 23 3.05 -21.35 -9.72
N ASP A 24 2.53 -21.22 -10.94
CA ASP A 24 3.36 -20.82 -12.08
C ASP A 24 3.63 -19.32 -12.04
N TYR A 25 2.61 -18.51 -11.72
CA TYR A 25 2.73 -17.06 -11.55
C TYR A 25 3.79 -16.67 -10.52
N GLU A 26 3.81 -17.34 -9.35
CA GLU A 26 4.73 -17.01 -8.26
C GLU A 26 6.21 -17.15 -8.66
N LYS A 27 6.54 -18.04 -9.59
CA LYS A 27 7.93 -18.26 -10.04
C LYS A 27 8.50 -17.07 -10.78
N TRP A 28 7.70 -16.42 -11.63
CA TRP A 28 8.17 -15.34 -12.48
C TRP A 28 7.71 -13.95 -12.02
N PHE A 29 6.69 -13.83 -11.17
CA PHE A 29 6.19 -12.53 -10.71
C PHE A 29 7.23 -11.73 -9.91
N THR A 30 8.09 -12.40 -9.16
CA THR A 30 9.19 -11.77 -8.41
C THR A 30 10.36 -11.35 -9.30
N HIS A 31 10.40 -11.83 -10.55
CA HIS A 31 11.48 -11.60 -11.49
C HIS A 31 11.08 -10.54 -12.51
N THR A 32 11.65 -9.33 -12.39
CA THR A 32 11.52 -8.31 -13.43
C THR A 32 12.65 -8.48 -14.45
N PRO A 33 12.36 -8.83 -15.71
CA PRO A 33 13.40 -9.04 -16.71
C PRO A 33 14.15 -7.73 -16.97
N THR A 34 15.47 -7.76 -16.85
CA THR A 34 16.35 -6.59 -17.02
C THR A 34 16.82 -6.40 -18.46
N ASN A 35 16.79 -7.47 -19.26
CA ASN A 35 17.24 -7.48 -20.64
C ASN A 35 16.32 -8.32 -21.54
N LYS A 36 16.54 -8.22 -22.86
CA LYS A 36 15.71 -8.92 -23.85
C LYS A 36 15.78 -10.45 -23.76
N MET A 37 16.92 -11.00 -23.34
CA MET A 37 17.05 -12.46 -23.20
C MET A 37 16.24 -12.97 -22.02
N GLU A 38 16.32 -12.30 -20.86
CA GLU A 38 15.48 -12.59 -19.69
C GLU A 38 13.99 -12.46 -20.03
N TYR A 39 13.62 -11.47 -20.85
CA TYR A 39 12.23 -11.33 -21.32
C TYR A 39 11.78 -12.52 -22.18
N VAL A 40 12.64 -13.02 -23.07
CA VAL A 40 12.36 -14.22 -23.87
C VAL A 40 12.23 -15.45 -22.98
N HIS A 41 13.11 -15.61 -21.98
CA HIS A 41 13.02 -16.70 -21.00
C HIS A 41 11.71 -16.64 -20.21
N MET A 42 11.31 -15.46 -19.72
CA MET A 42 10.06 -15.26 -19.02
C MET A 42 8.85 -15.67 -19.88
N ILE A 43 8.82 -15.27 -21.16
CA ILE A 43 7.75 -15.67 -22.08
C ILE A 43 7.74 -17.18 -22.31
N ALA A 44 8.93 -17.78 -22.45
CA ALA A 44 9.08 -19.21 -22.62
C ALA A 44 8.53 -19.97 -21.40
N ASP A 45 8.83 -19.51 -20.18
CA ASP A 45 8.32 -20.07 -18.93
C ASP A 45 6.80 -19.96 -18.83
N ILE A 46 6.23 -18.79 -19.15
CA ILE A 46 4.78 -18.56 -19.15
C ILE A 46 4.07 -19.51 -20.14
N CYS A 47 4.64 -19.69 -21.33
CA CYS A 47 4.08 -20.57 -22.36
C CYS A 47 4.47 -22.04 -22.20
N LYS A 48 5.31 -22.36 -21.20
CA LYS A 48 5.87 -23.71 -20.94
C LYS A 48 6.55 -24.31 -22.18
N ILE A 49 7.32 -23.49 -22.88
CA ILE A 49 8.14 -23.87 -24.04
C ILE A 49 9.62 -23.74 -23.72
N ASP A 50 10.45 -24.50 -24.41
CA ASP A 50 11.89 -24.34 -24.30
C ASP A 50 12.32 -22.99 -24.88
N ALA A 51 13.14 -22.24 -24.14
CA ALA A 51 13.58 -20.92 -24.58
C ALA A 51 14.42 -20.97 -25.86
N GLN A 52 15.18 -22.05 -26.08
CA GLN A 52 15.97 -22.25 -27.29
C GLN A 52 15.06 -22.48 -28.51
N ASP A 53 13.96 -23.22 -28.34
CA ASP A 53 12.96 -23.41 -29.40
C ASP A 53 12.29 -22.07 -29.76
N LEU A 54 11.99 -21.23 -28.76
CA LEU A 54 11.45 -19.90 -28.99
C LEU A 54 12.45 -18.99 -29.72
N LEU A 55 13.74 -19.04 -29.37
CA LEU A 55 14.79 -18.26 -30.02
C LEU A 55 15.03 -18.66 -31.49
N GLN A 56 14.80 -19.94 -31.83
CA GLN A 56 14.91 -20.44 -33.20
C GLN A 56 13.63 -20.23 -34.02
N SER A 57 12.56 -19.73 -33.40
CA SER A 57 11.28 -19.50 -34.05
C SER A 57 11.25 -18.19 -34.86
N PRO A 58 10.37 -18.08 -35.87
CA PRO A 58 10.18 -16.83 -36.60
C PRO A 58 9.74 -15.71 -35.66
N THR A 59 10.23 -14.50 -35.91
CA THR A 59 9.84 -13.30 -35.14
C THR A 59 8.33 -13.08 -35.13
N GLN A 60 7.63 -13.40 -36.22
CA GLN A 60 6.16 -13.33 -36.31
C GLN A 60 5.46 -14.20 -35.25
N LEU A 61 6.03 -15.36 -34.91
CA LEU A 61 5.48 -16.21 -33.85
C LEU A 61 5.60 -15.53 -32.48
N PHE A 62 6.77 -14.93 -32.23
CA PHE A 62 7.04 -14.17 -31.01
C PHE A 62 6.11 -12.95 -30.88
N ASP A 63 5.86 -12.23 -31.98
CA ASP A 63 4.91 -11.11 -31.99
C ASP A 63 3.49 -11.57 -31.63
N VAL A 64 3.03 -12.71 -32.15
CA VAL A 64 1.71 -13.28 -31.81
C VAL A 64 1.64 -13.69 -30.32
N ILE A 65 2.70 -14.32 -29.79
CA ILE A 65 2.75 -14.74 -28.38
C ILE A 65 2.73 -13.51 -27.46
N THR A 66 3.59 -12.52 -27.73
CA THR A 66 3.67 -11.30 -26.92
C THR A 66 2.39 -10.50 -26.94
N GLU A 67 1.72 -10.42 -28.09
CA GLU A 67 0.40 -9.79 -28.21
C GLU A 67 -0.64 -10.50 -27.33
N ALA A 68 -0.68 -11.83 -27.37
CA ALA A 68 -1.59 -12.63 -26.54
C ALA A 68 -1.31 -12.47 -25.04
N LEU A 69 -0.05 -12.26 -24.65
CA LEU A 69 0.37 -12.10 -23.25
C LEU A 69 0.25 -10.67 -22.71
N LYS A 70 -0.25 -9.70 -23.48
CA LYS A 70 -0.40 -8.31 -23.01
C LYS A 70 -1.21 -8.18 -21.71
N PHE A 71 -2.20 -9.05 -21.51
CA PHE A 71 -3.03 -9.05 -20.29
C PHE A 71 -2.21 -9.28 -19.01
N VAL A 72 -1.04 -9.93 -19.11
CA VAL A 72 -0.17 -10.18 -17.95
C VAL A 72 0.36 -8.87 -17.36
N PHE A 73 0.47 -7.83 -18.19
CA PHE A 73 0.96 -6.51 -17.78
C PHE A 73 -0.17 -5.54 -17.41
N ASP A 74 -1.43 -5.94 -17.58
CA ASP A 74 -2.60 -5.16 -17.19
C ASP A 74 -3.13 -5.71 -15.85
N THR A 75 -2.74 -5.06 -14.76
CA THR A 75 -2.85 -5.60 -13.39
C THR A 75 -3.93 -4.92 -12.53
N ASP A 76 -5.02 -4.45 -13.15
CA ASP A 76 -6.15 -3.91 -12.40
C ASP A 76 -7.16 -5.02 -12.07
N PHE A 77 -7.07 -5.54 -10.84
CA PHE A 77 -8.03 -6.50 -10.29
C PHE A 77 -8.91 -5.83 -9.24
N GLU A 78 -10.22 -6.07 -9.34
CA GLU A 78 -11.13 -5.73 -8.25
C GLU A 78 -10.86 -6.65 -7.04
N PRO A 79 -10.64 -6.08 -5.83
CA PRO A 79 -10.48 -6.86 -4.61
C PRO A 79 -11.64 -7.80 -4.32
N ALA A 80 -11.34 -9.06 -4.02
CA ALA A 80 -12.32 -10.05 -3.58
C ALA A 80 -11.96 -10.63 -2.22
N THR A 81 -12.97 -10.91 -1.40
CA THR A 81 -12.81 -11.56 -0.08
C THR A 81 -13.18 -13.04 -0.08
N HIS A 82 -13.66 -13.56 -1.20
CA HIS A 82 -14.10 -14.94 -1.33
C HIS A 82 -13.78 -15.49 -2.72
N THR A 83 -13.63 -16.80 -2.81
CA THR A 83 -13.46 -17.51 -4.08
C THR A 83 -14.09 -18.90 -4.01
N ARG A 84 -14.40 -19.46 -5.17
CA ARG A 84 -14.97 -20.80 -5.29
C ARG A 84 -14.00 -21.76 -5.96
N ILE A 85 -13.62 -22.80 -5.22
CA ILE A 85 -12.65 -23.81 -5.63
C ILE A 85 -13.34 -25.17 -5.57
N GLU A 86 -13.39 -25.88 -6.71
CA GLU A 86 -14.00 -27.23 -6.81
C GLU A 86 -15.43 -27.33 -6.25
N GLY A 87 -16.20 -26.25 -6.34
CA GLY A 87 -17.58 -26.21 -5.86
C GLY A 87 -17.74 -25.79 -4.40
N GLN A 88 -16.66 -25.71 -3.64
CA GLN A 88 -16.60 -25.23 -2.25
C GLN A 88 -16.22 -23.74 -2.19
N ASP A 89 -16.89 -23.00 -1.31
CA ASP A 89 -16.59 -21.57 -1.09
C ASP A 89 -15.52 -21.41 0.00
N TYR A 90 -14.55 -20.54 -0.30
CA TYR A 90 -13.46 -20.14 0.58
C TYR A 90 -13.53 -18.63 0.80
N PHE A 91 -13.26 -18.20 2.03
CA PHE A 91 -13.37 -16.83 2.47
C PHE A 91 -12.07 -16.40 3.16
N ILE A 92 -11.63 -15.18 2.89
CA ILE A 92 -10.56 -14.54 3.66
C ILE A 92 -11.07 -14.28 5.07
N SER A 93 -10.35 -14.78 6.07
CA SER A 93 -10.61 -14.42 7.46
C SER A 93 -10.18 -12.97 7.71
N VAL A 94 -11.14 -12.04 7.62
CA VAL A 94 -10.91 -10.60 7.87
C VAL A 94 -10.89 -10.25 9.37
N SER A 95 -10.81 -11.24 10.25
CA SER A 95 -10.92 -10.99 11.69
C SER A 95 -9.75 -10.13 12.19
N ASP A 96 -10.07 -9.04 12.89
CA ASP A 96 -9.13 -8.14 13.61
C ASP A 96 -8.26 -8.86 14.65
N LYS A 97 -8.47 -10.16 14.85
CA LYS A 97 -7.75 -11.02 15.79
C LYS A 97 -7.31 -12.28 15.06
N LEU A 98 -6.17 -12.17 14.37
CA LEU A 98 -5.40 -13.35 14.01
C LEU A 98 -5.08 -14.13 15.29
N ILE A 99 -5.31 -15.44 15.25
CA ILE A 99 -4.89 -16.33 16.33
C ILE A 99 -3.36 -16.41 16.28
N LEU A 100 -2.69 -16.50 17.43
CA LEU A 100 -1.22 -16.53 17.49
C LEU A 100 -0.61 -17.59 16.56
N GLY A 101 -1.21 -18.77 16.47
CA GLY A 101 -0.74 -19.83 15.55
C GLY A 101 -0.80 -19.41 14.09
N GLU A 102 -1.88 -18.75 13.67
CA GLU A 102 -2.01 -18.22 12.30
C GLU A 102 -0.92 -17.19 12.00
N TRP A 103 -0.66 -16.31 12.97
CA TRP A 103 0.37 -15.28 12.84
C TRP A 103 1.78 -15.88 12.75
N ILE A 104 2.10 -16.87 13.59
CA ILE A 104 3.39 -17.58 13.56
C ILE A 104 3.60 -18.24 12.19
N ASP A 105 2.62 -19.00 11.70
CA ASP A 105 2.75 -19.68 10.40
C ASP A 105 2.90 -18.68 9.25
N MET A 106 2.18 -17.56 9.27
CA MET A 106 2.34 -16.52 8.25
C MET A 106 3.73 -15.87 8.30
N GLU A 107 4.26 -15.58 9.49
CA GLU A 107 5.62 -15.06 9.63
C GLU A 107 6.65 -16.08 9.12
N GLU A 108 6.49 -17.36 9.43
CA GLU A 108 7.36 -18.42 8.94
C GLU A 108 7.36 -18.48 7.40
N VAL A 109 6.19 -18.44 6.77
CA VAL A 109 6.04 -18.42 5.31
C VAL A 109 6.71 -17.19 4.70
N LEU A 110 6.47 -15.99 5.26
CA LEU A 110 7.05 -14.75 4.75
C LEU A 110 8.60 -14.75 4.82
N ASN A 111 9.13 -15.27 5.92
CA ASN A 111 10.58 -15.36 6.17
C ASN A 111 11.25 -16.56 5.48
N SER A 112 10.49 -17.51 4.95
CA SER A 112 11.02 -18.66 4.23
C SER A 112 11.65 -18.27 2.88
N GLU A 113 12.47 -19.14 2.29
CA GLU A 113 12.94 -19.02 0.90
C GLU A 113 12.00 -19.74 -0.09
N SER A 114 10.75 -20.00 0.29
CA SER A 114 9.79 -20.70 -0.58
C SER A 114 9.48 -19.88 -1.83
N GLU A 115 9.43 -20.54 -2.99
CA GLU A 115 8.95 -19.94 -4.24
C GLU A 115 7.43 -19.76 -4.26
N THR A 116 6.68 -20.40 -3.35
CA THR A 116 5.20 -20.44 -3.36
C THR A 116 4.56 -19.74 -2.16
N LYS A 117 5.12 -18.59 -1.75
CA LYS A 117 4.69 -17.85 -0.54
C LYS A 117 3.24 -17.39 -0.59
N ILE A 118 2.77 -16.91 -1.74
CA ILE A 118 1.41 -16.42 -1.92
C ILE A 118 0.43 -17.58 -1.79
N SER A 119 0.71 -18.71 -2.43
CA SER A 119 -0.12 -19.92 -2.30
C SER A 119 -0.21 -20.40 -0.84
N GLU A 120 0.92 -20.37 -0.13
CA GLU A 120 0.99 -20.74 1.30
C GLU A 120 0.23 -19.77 2.20
N LEU A 121 0.40 -18.47 1.98
CA LEU A 121 -0.34 -17.44 2.73
C LEU A 121 -1.84 -17.58 2.50
N LEU A 122 -2.28 -17.74 1.25
CA LEU A 122 -3.69 -17.98 0.93
C LEU A 122 -4.22 -19.25 1.61
N ALA A 123 -3.41 -20.32 1.70
CA ALA A 123 -3.81 -21.54 2.40
C ALA A 123 -4.07 -21.33 3.90
N ILE A 124 -3.37 -20.38 4.53
CA ILE A 124 -3.56 -20.02 5.95
C ILE A 124 -4.78 -19.11 6.13
N VAL A 125 -4.93 -18.08 5.28
CA VAL A 125 -5.92 -17.01 5.50
C VAL A 125 -7.26 -17.24 4.81
N CYS A 126 -7.30 -18.01 3.72
CA CYS A 126 -8.51 -18.33 2.98
C CYS A 126 -9.04 -19.72 3.36
N ARG A 127 -10.23 -19.76 3.99
CA ARG A 127 -10.80 -20.98 4.57
C ARG A 127 -12.27 -21.16 4.21
N PRO A 128 -12.77 -22.40 4.21
CA PRO A 128 -14.19 -22.68 4.19
C PRO A 128 -14.93 -21.98 5.34
N ALA A 129 -16.20 -21.64 5.10
CA ALA A 129 -17.04 -21.02 6.12
C ALA A 129 -17.17 -21.93 7.35
N GLY A 130 -16.91 -21.36 8.54
CA GLY A 130 -17.00 -22.06 9.81
C GLY A 130 -15.78 -22.91 10.18
N GLU A 131 -14.74 -22.95 9.34
CA GLU A 131 -13.51 -23.66 9.67
C GLU A 131 -12.62 -22.83 10.62
N THR A 132 -12.21 -23.43 11.74
CA THR A 132 -11.17 -22.87 12.61
C THR A 132 -9.80 -23.23 12.10
N TYR A 133 -8.84 -22.32 12.25
CA TYR A 133 -7.48 -22.57 11.78
C TYR A 133 -6.83 -23.80 12.42
N ASN A 134 -6.13 -24.57 11.58
CA ASN A 134 -5.30 -25.70 11.93
C ASN A 134 -4.11 -25.80 10.95
N SER A 135 -2.88 -25.86 11.47
CA SER A 135 -1.65 -25.89 10.68
C SER A 135 -1.56 -27.11 9.74
N SER A 136 -2.10 -28.27 10.14
CA SER A 136 -2.09 -29.46 9.27
C SER A 136 -2.94 -29.25 8.02
N THR A 137 -4.12 -28.63 8.17
CA THR A 137 -5.03 -28.35 7.06
C THR A 137 -4.50 -27.26 6.12
N ALA A 138 -3.78 -26.28 6.64
CA ALA A 138 -3.12 -25.26 5.82
C ALA A 138 -2.05 -25.87 4.91
N THR A 139 -1.29 -26.84 5.43
CA THR A 139 -0.26 -27.55 4.65
C THR A 139 -0.87 -28.33 3.49
N GLU A 140 -1.96 -29.06 3.73
CA GLU A 140 -2.68 -29.81 2.69
C GLU A 140 -3.33 -28.87 1.65
N ARG A 141 -3.81 -27.70 2.09
CA ARG A 141 -4.48 -26.71 1.23
C ARG A 141 -3.52 -25.91 0.35
N LYS A 142 -2.22 -25.89 0.66
CA LYS A 142 -1.19 -25.23 -0.16
C LYS A 142 -1.27 -25.66 -1.62
N ASP A 143 -1.34 -26.97 -1.87
CA ASP A 143 -1.38 -27.51 -3.23
C ASP A 143 -2.66 -27.14 -3.99
N LEU A 144 -3.76 -26.92 -3.27
CA LEU A 144 -5.04 -26.48 -3.82
C LEU A 144 -4.94 -25.03 -4.31
N PHE A 145 -4.36 -24.12 -3.52
CA PHE A 145 -4.12 -22.74 -3.97
C PHE A 145 -3.05 -22.65 -5.04
N ARG A 146 -2.01 -23.48 -5.00
CA ARG A 146 -0.98 -23.52 -6.04
C ARG A 146 -1.54 -23.82 -7.43
N LYS A 147 -2.58 -24.65 -7.51
CA LYS A 147 -3.27 -25.02 -8.76
C LYS A 147 -4.41 -24.05 -9.12
N LEU A 148 -4.78 -23.13 -8.24
CA LEU A 148 -5.85 -22.18 -8.47
C LEU A 148 -5.46 -21.25 -9.62
N SER A 149 -6.41 -20.97 -10.51
CA SER A 149 -6.20 -20.05 -11.62
C SER A 149 -6.05 -18.61 -11.13
N CYS A 150 -5.19 -17.83 -11.80
CA CYS A 150 -4.89 -16.46 -11.40
C CYS A 150 -6.11 -15.52 -11.48
N ASP A 151 -7.09 -15.78 -12.35
CA ASP A 151 -8.34 -15.01 -12.39
C ASP A 151 -9.14 -15.09 -11.08
N LYS A 152 -8.94 -16.16 -10.30
CA LYS A 152 -9.57 -16.36 -8.99
C LYS A 152 -8.65 -15.97 -7.84
N ALA A 153 -7.35 -16.17 -7.99
CA ALA A 153 -6.36 -15.91 -6.93
C ALA A 153 -5.97 -14.43 -6.83
N LEU A 154 -5.74 -13.74 -7.96
CA LEU A 154 -5.28 -12.35 -7.99
C LEU A 154 -6.27 -11.37 -7.34
N PRO A 155 -7.60 -11.51 -7.48
CA PRO A 155 -8.55 -10.71 -6.72
C PRO A 155 -8.41 -10.84 -5.19
N LEU A 156 -8.07 -12.03 -4.68
CA LEU A 156 -7.84 -12.25 -3.25
C LEU A 156 -6.55 -11.54 -2.79
N ILE A 157 -5.52 -11.54 -3.62
CA ILE A 157 -4.26 -10.85 -3.35
C ILE A 157 -4.48 -9.32 -3.41
N ALA A 158 -5.25 -8.85 -4.39
CA ALA A 158 -5.64 -7.45 -4.53
C ALA A 158 -6.36 -6.92 -3.28
N PHE A 159 -7.15 -7.76 -2.60
CA PHE A 159 -7.73 -7.41 -1.30
C PHE A 159 -6.69 -7.06 -0.23
N PHE A 160 -5.63 -7.87 -0.08
CA PHE A 160 -4.57 -7.57 0.89
C PHE A 160 -3.77 -6.32 0.52
N LEU A 161 -3.48 -6.13 -0.77
CA LEU A 161 -2.80 -4.93 -1.26
C LEU A 161 -3.64 -3.67 -1.01
N HIS A 162 -4.95 -3.73 -1.28
CA HIS A 162 -5.86 -2.63 -1.00
C HIS A 162 -5.91 -2.31 0.50
N LYS A 163 -6.02 -3.33 1.36
CA LYS A 163 -6.00 -3.16 2.82
C LYS A 163 -4.69 -2.56 3.34
N LYS A 164 -3.55 -2.92 2.73
CA LYS A 164 -2.26 -2.29 3.02
C LYS A 164 -2.29 -0.79 2.71
N THR A 165 -2.73 -0.41 1.51
CA THR A 165 -2.83 1.00 1.11
C THR A 165 -3.77 1.80 2.01
N GLU A 166 -4.94 1.24 2.36
CA GLU A 166 -5.87 1.83 3.33
C GLU A 166 -5.20 2.04 4.69
N SER A 167 -4.50 1.02 5.20
CA SER A 167 -3.80 1.08 6.49
C SER A 167 -2.70 2.14 6.50
N GLU A 168 -1.89 2.21 5.45
CA GLU A 168 -0.85 3.24 5.30
C GLU A 168 -1.44 4.66 5.27
N ALA A 169 -2.57 4.85 4.58
CA ALA A 169 -3.26 6.14 4.58
C ALA A 169 -3.73 6.55 5.98
N ILE A 170 -4.33 5.62 6.73
CA ILE A 170 -4.78 5.85 8.11
C ILE A 170 -3.58 6.20 9.02
N LEU A 171 -2.48 5.45 8.92
CA LEU A 171 -1.26 5.70 9.71
C LEU A 171 -0.63 7.05 9.41
N ASN A 172 -0.61 7.46 8.13
CA ASN A 172 -0.12 8.77 7.72
C ASN A 172 -0.97 9.89 8.32
N HIS A 173 -2.30 9.77 8.29
CA HIS A 173 -3.19 10.73 8.93
C HIS A 173 -2.99 10.82 10.44
N TYR A 174 -2.88 9.68 11.12
CA TYR A 174 -2.58 9.65 12.56
C TYR A 174 -1.26 10.38 12.88
N SER A 175 -0.22 10.11 12.10
CA SER A 175 1.10 10.75 12.27
C SER A 175 1.03 12.27 12.08
N GLN A 176 0.25 12.75 11.10
CA GLN A 176 0.01 14.18 10.89
C GLN A 176 -0.71 14.81 12.08
N VAL A 177 -1.76 14.17 12.61
CA VAL A 177 -2.51 14.66 13.77
C VAL A 177 -1.62 14.75 15.00
N VAL A 178 -0.81 13.72 15.27
CA VAL A 178 0.17 13.74 16.37
C VAL A 178 1.18 14.87 16.19
N GLY A 179 1.68 15.07 14.97
CA GLY A 179 2.58 16.19 14.63
C GLY A 179 1.96 17.55 14.93
N GLN A 180 0.70 17.77 14.52
CA GLN A 180 -0.04 18.99 14.79
C GLN A 180 -0.29 19.21 16.29
N ALA A 181 -0.71 18.16 17.02
CA ALA A 181 -0.90 18.24 18.47
C ALA A 181 0.39 18.63 19.20
N ASN A 182 1.52 18.04 18.80
CA ASN A 182 2.83 18.40 19.34
C ASN A 182 3.22 19.86 19.02
N GLN A 183 2.90 20.34 17.82
CA GLN A 183 3.12 21.73 17.45
C GLN A 183 2.25 22.68 18.28
N PHE A 184 0.95 22.39 18.45
CA PHE A 184 0.06 23.16 19.31
C PHE A 184 0.56 23.22 20.76
N LEU A 185 1.09 22.12 21.30
CA LEU A 185 1.70 22.11 22.63
C LEU A 185 2.93 23.02 22.71
N LYS A 186 3.80 22.99 21.70
CA LYS A 186 4.98 23.88 21.63
C LYS A 186 4.58 25.35 21.51
N ASP A 187 3.60 25.64 20.67
CA ASP A 187 3.10 26.99 20.44
C ASP A 187 2.43 27.51 21.72
N THR A 188 1.61 26.70 22.39
CA THR A 188 0.99 27.06 23.68
C THR A 188 2.05 27.37 24.74
N LYS A 189 3.09 26.54 24.88
CA LYS A 189 4.21 26.82 25.79
C LYS A 189 4.91 28.13 25.43
N THR A 190 5.15 28.35 24.14
CA THR A 190 5.78 29.58 23.63
C THR A 190 4.92 30.81 23.91
N PHE A 191 3.61 30.73 23.71
CA PHE A 191 2.67 31.81 24.02
C PHE A 191 2.60 32.10 25.53
N VAL A 192 2.67 31.07 26.39
CA VAL A 192 2.71 31.27 27.85
C VAL A 192 4.01 31.99 28.27
N ILE A 193 5.16 31.61 27.70
CA ILE A 193 6.45 32.23 28.01
C ILE A 193 6.51 33.67 27.45
N ASN A 194 6.14 33.86 26.19
CA ASN A 194 6.26 35.13 25.48
C ASN A 194 5.08 36.09 25.71
N GLY A 195 3.97 35.61 26.29
CA GLY A 195 2.79 36.39 26.67
C GLY A 195 3.06 37.46 27.75
N GLY A 196 4.27 37.49 28.32
CA GLY A 196 4.73 38.58 29.21
C GLY A 196 4.69 39.97 28.55
N GLY A 197 4.87 40.06 27.23
CA GLY A 197 4.78 41.33 26.49
C GLY A 197 3.39 41.98 26.53
N ILE A 198 2.33 41.17 26.53
CA ILE A 198 0.94 41.65 26.63
C ILE A 198 0.64 42.19 28.03
N LYS A 199 1.28 41.65 29.09
CA LYS A 199 1.18 42.19 30.46
C LYS A 199 1.91 43.54 30.63
N LEU A 200 2.99 43.76 29.89
CA LEU A 200 3.77 45.00 29.94
C LEU A 200 3.16 46.13 29.11
N LEU A 201 2.39 45.81 28.07
CA LEU A 201 1.75 46.76 27.17
C LEU A 201 0.88 47.84 27.88
N PRO A 202 -0.01 47.50 28.84
CA PRO A 202 -0.75 48.51 29.59
C PRO A 202 0.15 49.35 30.52
N ILE A 203 1.26 48.78 31.01
CA ILE A 203 2.23 49.51 31.84
C ILE A 203 2.94 50.59 31.00
N TRP A 204 3.38 50.25 29.79
CA TRP A 204 3.99 51.20 28.86
C TRP A 204 3.03 52.29 28.38
N GLN A 205 1.76 51.94 28.13
CA GLN A 205 0.72 52.93 27.82
C GLN A 205 0.52 53.91 28.98
N ARG A 206 0.51 53.43 30.23
CA ARG A 206 0.38 54.28 31.42
C ARG A 206 1.58 55.21 31.61
N ILE A 207 2.80 54.71 31.41
CA ILE A 207 4.03 55.53 31.46
C ILE A 207 3.98 56.63 30.38
N ARG A 208 3.61 56.27 29.15
CA ARG A 208 3.49 57.23 28.03
C ARG A 208 2.44 58.29 28.30
N TYR A 209 1.27 57.91 28.84
CA TYR A 209 0.23 58.85 29.23
C TYR A 209 0.74 59.86 30.27
N ILE A 210 1.34 59.38 31.37
CA ILE A 210 1.88 60.26 32.42
C ILE A 210 2.93 61.23 31.87
N TYR A 211 3.82 60.75 30.99
CA TYR A 211 4.84 61.60 30.38
C TYR A 211 4.22 62.70 29.49
N LEU A 212 3.23 62.34 28.66
CA LEU A 212 2.53 63.29 27.80
C LEU A 212 1.74 64.32 28.61
N THR A 213 1.04 63.89 29.67
CA THR A 213 0.29 64.80 30.56
C THR A 213 1.21 65.79 31.25
N LYS A 214 2.35 65.34 31.81
CA LYS A 214 3.34 66.26 32.41
C LYS A 214 3.96 67.21 31.39
N SER A 215 4.20 66.76 30.17
CA SER A 215 4.70 67.60 29.09
C SER A 215 3.69 68.69 28.72
N LEU A 216 2.41 68.32 28.60
CA LEU A 216 1.31 69.25 28.33
C LEU A 216 1.12 70.24 29.48
N GLU A 217 1.11 69.79 30.73
CA GLU A 217 1.06 70.66 31.91
C GLU A 217 2.19 71.69 31.90
N LYS A 218 3.42 71.27 31.57
CA LYS A 218 4.58 72.16 31.46
C LYS A 218 4.48 73.15 30.29
N GLN A 219 3.81 72.77 29.21
CA GLN A 219 3.56 73.69 28.08
C GLN A 219 2.46 74.68 28.42
N LEU A 220 1.38 74.23 29.07
CA LEU A 220 0.25 75.05 29.50
C LEU A 220 0.62 75.99 30.64
N SER A 221 1.53 75.60 31.54
CA SER A 221 2.01 76.47 32.63
C SER A 221 2.70 77.74 32.10
N LYS A 222 3.26 77.70 30.88
CA LYS A 222 3.81 78.91 30.22
C LYS A 222 2.73 79.91 29.79
N PHE A 223 1.49 79.45 29.67
CA PHE A 223 0.33 80.27 29.31
C PHE A 223 -0.57 80.57 30.52
N SER A 224 -0.19 80.11 31.72
CA SER A 224 -0.98 80.29 32.94
C SER A 224 -0.70 81.60 33.69
N ASP A 225 0.40 82.30 33.37
CA ASP A 225 0.72 83.62 33.95
C ASP A 225 0.05 84.79 33.19
N SER A 226 -0.85 84.49 32.25
CA SER A 226 -1.60 85.51 31.50
C SER A 226 -3.10 85.41 31.75
N PHE A 227 -3.53 85.69 32.98
CA PHE A 227 -4.85 86.24 33.29
C PHE A 227 -4.72 87.17 34.52
N SER A 228 -4.12 88.34 34.27
CA SER A 228 -4.33 89.54 35.09
C SER A 228 -5.31 90.45 34.35
N THR A 229 -6.55 90.49 34.82
CA THR A 229 -7.62 91.46 34.50
C THR A 229 -8.63 91.32 35.65
N GLU A 230 -8.93 92.29 36.52
CA GLU A 230 -8.62 93.71 36.70
C GLU A 230 -8.39 93.96 38.20
#